data_AF-A0A5C8HHF1-F1
#
_entry.id   AF-A0A5C8HHF1-F1
#
_cell.length_a   1.000
_cell.length_b   1.000
_cell.length_c   1.000
_cell.angle_alpha   90.00
_cell.angle_beta   90.00
_cell.angle_gamma   90.00
#
_symmetry.space_group_name_H-M   'P 1'
#
loop_
_entity.id
_entity.type
_entity.pdbx_description
1 polymer ?
#
loop_
_entity_poly.entity_id
_entity_poly.type
_entity_poly.pdbx_seq_one_letter_code
_entity_poly.pdbx_strand_id
1 'polypeptide(L)'
;MKTIRDYLDSLFLNVPTTPETKKAKEDLAAIMEDHYHELIEQGKSEHEAIGAVISEFGSIDELLQELQVAQSEDTAEEAWLDAITIDEAFDFWGKIRRFAFSLSLGIALCIASLGIFLFFANEIDSGLGLLVMFMFVALGVGFIITSGLNYSASKRKLNDRPFDQEVKQEARKQLEDYEKSFRFGLVLGISACILSVTPFFLMEAILYIPSGLALGLFFAAVALGVFFIVYVSIIRTGFAKMADGVYFISNEDEPGPRAAQHIYGESAGKVRFFNTVYWPVILVVYFLWSFSTGSWAYSWVIFILGGVFQDFFLPHQKNKR
;
A
#
# COMPACT_ATOMS: atom_id res chain seq x y z
N MET A 1 35.17 7.19 -40.26
CA MET A 1 34.78 6.36 -39.10
C MET A 1 35.23 6.91 -37.74
N LYS A 2 36.52 7.16 -37.49
CA LYS A 2 37.00 7.63 -36.17
C LYS A 2 36.31 8.93 -35.71
N THR A 3 36.10 9.86 -36.63
CA THR A 3 35.46 11.16 -36.38
C THR A 3 34.00 11.06 -35.92
N ILE A 4 33.22 10.09 -36.43
CA ILE A 4 31.82 9.86 -36.02
C ILE A 4 31.77 9.28 -34.59
N ARG A 5 32.67 8.33 -34.30
CA ARG A 5 32.82 7.78 -32.94
C ARG A 5 33.29 8.84 -31.94
N ASP A 6 34.26 9.67 -32.30
CA ASP A 6 34.77 10.76 -31.45
C ASP A 6 33.67 11.80 -31.18
N TYR A 7 32.81 12.09 -32.16
CA TYR A 7 31.63 12.93 -31.98
C TYR A 7 30.62 12.30 -31.01
N LEU A 8 30.23 11.04 -31.21
CA LEU A 8 29.36 10.30 -30.29
C LEU A 8 29.94 10.22 -28.87
N ASP A 9 31.25 10.05 -28.73
CA ASP A 9 31.93 10.07 -27.43
C ASP A 9 31.81 11.44 -26.76
N SER A 10 31.94 12.53 -27.52
CA SER A 10 31.73 13.89 -27.03
C SER A 10 30.28 14.19 -26.65
N LEU A 11 29.33 13.56 -27.35
CA LEU A 11 27.92 13.67 -27.03
C LEU A 11 27.61 12.98 -25.68
N PHE A 12 28.05 11.74 -25.51
CA PHE A 12 27.74 10.97 -24.29
C PHE A 12 28.61 11.35 -23.08
N LEU A 13 29.43 12.40 -23.15
CA LEU A 13 30.44 12.75 -22.15
C LEU A 13 29.83 13.17 -20.80
N ASN A 14 28.64 13.78 -20.83
CA ASN A 14 27.89 14.20 -19.64
C ASN A 14 26.69 13.29 -19.31
N VAL A 15 26.54 12.16 -20.02
CA VAL A 15 25.43 11.22 -19.84
C VAL A 15 25.86 10.10 -18.90
N PRO A 16 25.06 9.74 -17.88
CA PRO A 16 25.37 8.63 -16.99
C PRO A 16 25.53 7.32 -17.77
N THR A 17 26.66 6.63 -17.63
CA THR A 17 26.89 5.32 -18.26
C THR A 17 26.05 4.22 -17.59
N THR A 18 24.94 3.89 -18.23
CA THR A 18 24.04 2.77 -17.93
C THR A 18 24.15 1.71 -19.04
N PRO A 19 23.73 0.45 -18.82
CA PRO A 19 23.70 -0.56 -19.88
C PRO A 19 22.89 -0.10 -21.10
N GLU A 20 21.86 0.72 -20.86
CA GLU A 20 20.92 1.21 -21.86
C GLU A 20 21.46 2.38 -22.67
N THR A 21 22.14 3.35 -22.04
CA THR A 21 22.83 4.44 -22.74
C THR A 21 24.00 3.91 -23.58
N LYS A 22 24.61 2.80 -23.14
CA LYS A 22 25.62 2.09 -23.93
C LYS A 22 25.02 1.44 -25.18
N LYS A 23 23.87 0.77 -25.05
CA LYS A 23 23.15 0.17 -26.19
C LYS A 23 22.66 1.25 -27.17
N ALA A 24 22.05 2.32 -26.67
CA ALA A 24 21.61 3.45 -27.49
C ALA A 24 22.77 4.12 -28.24
N LYS A 25 23.94 4.25 -27.60
CA LYS A 25 25.15 4.74 -28.26
C LYS A 25 25.65 3.81 -29.37
N GLU A 26 25.56 2.50 -29.18
CA GLU A 26 25.91 1.50 -30.20
C GLU A 26 24.93 1.53 -31.37
N ASP A 27 23.62 1.64 -31.11
CA ASP A 27 22.58 1.74 -32.13
C ASP A 27 22.70 3.05 -32.94
N LEU A 28 22.91 4.18 -32.27
CA LEU A 28 23.14 5.47 -32.94
C LEU A 28 24.43 5.48 -33.78
N ALA A 29 25.49 4.81 -33.30
CA ALA A 29 26.71 4.67 -34.07
C ALA A 29 26.47 3.91 -35.39
N ALA A 30 25.67 2.85 -35.35
CA ALA A 30 25.33 2.07 -36.54
C ALA A 30 24.54 2.90 -37.56
N ILE A 31 23.51 3.63 -37.12
CA ILE A 31 22.68 4.46 -38.01
C ILE A 31 23.52 5.59 -38.64
N MET A 32 24.39 6.25 -37.85
CA MET A 32 25.28 7.29 -38.37
C MET A 32 26.32 6.74 -39.35
N GLU A 33 26.83 5.53 -39.12
CA GLU A 33 27.76 4.85 -40.05
C GLU A 33 27.05 4.48 -41.36
N ASP A 34 25.82 3.97 -41.30
CA ASP A 34 25.02 3.61 -42.47
C ASP A 34 24.70 4.85 -43.33
N HIS A 35 24.22 5.94 -42.71
CA HIS A 35 23.91 7.18 -43.43
C HIS A 35 25.15 7.83 -44.04
N TYR A 36 26.29 7.74 -43.36
CA TYR A 36 27.58 8.15 -43.90
C TYR A 36 27.92 7.36 -45.17
N HIS A 37 27.76 6.03 -45.15
CA HIS A 37 28.04 5.18 -46.32
C HIS A 37 27.12 5.51 -47.51
N GLU A 38 25.85 5.80 -47.25
CA GLU A 38 24.89 6.18 -48.29
C GLU A 38 25.26 7.51 -48.96
N LEU A 39 25.73 8.49 -48.18
CA LEU A 39 26.18 9.78 -48.71
C LEU A 39 27.47 9.67 -49.54
N ILE A 40 28.35 8.73 -49.19
CA ILE A 40 29.55 8.41 -49.98
C ILE A 40 29.17 7.76 -51.31
N GLU A 41 28.19 6.86 -51.33
CA GLU A 41 27.67 6.24 -52.56
C GLU A 41 26.99 7.24 -53.49
N GLN A 42 26.37 8.28 -52.93
CA GLN A 42 25.81 9.42 -53.68
C GLN A 42 26.89 10.37 -54.25
N GLY A 43 28.18 10.08 -54.04
CA GLY A 43 29.30 10.82 -54.60
C GLY A 43 29.72 12.07 -53.81
N LYS A 44 29.25 12.23 -52.56
CA LYS A 44 29.69 13.33 -51.68
C LYS A 44 31.10 13.08 -51.15
N SER A 45 31.81 14.17 -50.86
CA SER A 45 33.13 14.08 -50.24
C SER A 45 33.03 13.61 -48.79
N GLU A 46 34.09 12.96 -48.28
CA GLU A 46 34.16 12.43 -46.92
C GLU A 46 33.83 13.49 -45.85
N HIS A 47 34.31 14.71 -46.06
CA HIS A 47 34.08 15.85 -45.17
C HIS A 47 32.63 16.34 -45.20
N GLU A 48 32.01 16.34 -46.38
CA GLU A 48 30.63 16.77 -46.57
C GLU A 48 29.64 15.74 -46.03
N ALA A 49 29.93 14.44 -46.20
CA ALA A 49 29.14 13.35 -45.64
C ALA A 49 29.15 13.40 -44.10
N ILE A 50 30.33 13.57 -43.48
CA ILE A 50 30.44 13.68 -42.01
C ILE A 50 29.68 14.91 -41.49
N GLY A 51 29.82 16.06 -42.13
CA GLY A 51 29.11 17.28 -41.73
C GLY A 51 27.59 17.17 -41.85
N ALA A 52 27.11 16.49 -42.90
CA ALA A 52 25.68 16.25 -43.10
C ALA A 52 25.09 15.33 -42.03
N VAL A 53 25.74 14.20 -41.74
CA VAL A 53 25.30 13.26 -40.69
C VAL A 53 25.29 13.95 -39.32
N ILE A 54 26.30 14.75 -38.99
CA ILE A 54 26.34 15.49 -37.71
C ILE A 54 25.17 16.48 -37.60
N SER A 55 24.79 17.15 -38.69
CA SER A 55 23.71 18.14 -38.69
C SER A 55 22.31 17.55 -38.57
N GLU A 56 22.14 16.30 -38.98
CA GLU A 56 20.83 15.63 -39.08
C GLU A 56 20.39 14.98 -37.77
N PHE A 57 21.35 14.52 -36.96
CA PHE A 57 21.08 13.89 -35.66
C PHE A 57 20.80 14.89 -34.53
N GLY A 58 20.85 16.19 -34.80
CA GLY A 58 20.36 17.22 -33.88
C GLY A 58 21.07 17.28 -32.52
N SER A 59 20.35 17.72 -31.50
CA SER A 59 20.87 17.85 -30.14
C SER A 59 20.67 16.58 -29.32
N ILE A 60 21.61 16.28 -28.42
CA ILE A 60 21.54 15.11 -27.53
C ILE A 60 20.32 15.13 -26.64
N ASP A 61 19.90 16.32 -26.22
CA ASP A 61 18.79 16.48 -25.30
C ASP A 61 17.48 15.99 -25.95
N GLU A 62 17.30 16.20 -27.26
CA GLU A 62 16.17 15.67 -28.02
C GLU A 62 16.24 14.14 -28.17
N LEU A 63 17.41 13.61 -28.52
CA LEU A 63 17.60 12.15 -28.64
C LEU A 63 17.40 11.42 -27.30
N LEU A 64 17.92 11.99 -26.21
CA LEU A 64 17.71 11.46 -24.86
C LEU A 64 16.26 11.55 -24.43
N GLN A 65 15.54 12.61 -24.83
CA GLN A 65 14.12 12.76 -24.55
C GLN A 65 13.29 11.71 -25.32
N GLU A 66 13.57 11.47 -26.61
CA GLU A 66 12.91 10.41 -27.38
C GLU A 66 13.21 9.01 -26.82
N LEU A 67 14.46 8.74 -26.44
CA LEU A 67 14.85 7.48 -25.78
C LEU A 67 14.13 7.28 -24.44
N GLN A 68 13.98 8.34 -23.63
CA GLN A 68 13.23 8.27 -22.37
C GLN A 68 11.73 8.03 -22.60
N VAL A 69 11.15 8.63 -23.66
CA VAL A 69 9.74 8.40 -24.03
C VAL A 69 9.54 6.96 -24.49
N ALA A 70 10.38 6.44 -25.39
CA ALA A 70 10.31 5.07 -25.86
C ALA A 70 10.45 4.04 -24.71
N GLN A 71 11.38 4.27 -23.77
CA GLN A 71 11.51 3.43 -22.57
C GLN A 71 10.29 3.49 -21.66
N SER A 72 9.68 4.67 -21.51
CA SER A 72 8.49 4.83 -20.68
C SER A 72 7.29 4.09 -21.28
N GLU A 73 7.21 4.00 -22.61
CA GLU A 73 6.17 3.27 -23.33
C GLU A 73 6.39 1.75 -23.26
N ASP A 74 7.60 1.26 -23.52
CA ASP A 74 7.95 -0.18 -23.42
C ASP A 74 7.73 -0.72 -21.99
N THR A 75 8.17 0.04 -20.97
CA THR A 75 8.00 -0.35 -19.56
C THR A 75 6.53 -0.31 -19.14
N ALA A 76 5.75 0.62 -19.71
CA ALA A 76 4.31 0.68 -19.48
C ALA A 76 3.62 -0.54 -20.09
N GLU A 77 3.88 -0.87 -21.36
CA GLU A 77 3.30 -2.04 -22.04
C GLU A 77 3.61 -3.34 -21.29
N GLU A 78 4.86 -3.57 -20.88
CA GLU A 78 5.23 -4.75 -20.08
C GLU A 78 4.54 -4.79 -18.70
N ALA A 79 4.28 -3.63 -18.08
CA ALA A 79 3.57 -3.57 -16.81
C ALA A 79 2.09 -3.96 -16.96
N TRP A 80 1.43 -3.61 -18.06
CA TRP A 80 0.04 -3.98 -18.33
C TRP A 80 -0.15 -5.46 -18.67
N LEU A 81 0.90 -6.16 -19.12
CA LEU A 81 0.86 -7.62 -19.37
C LEU A 81 0.67 -8.46 -18.08
N ASP A 82 1.05 -7.93 -16.92
CA ASP A 82 0.85 -8.56 -15.59
C ASP A 82 -0.29 -7.90 -14.79
N ALA A 83 -1.25 -7.27 -15.49
CA ALA A 83 -2.41 -6.68 -14.85
C ALA A 83 -3.24 -7.73 -14.09
N ILE A 84 -3.81 -7.31 -12.97
CA ILE A 84 -4.74 -8.13 -12.19
C ILE A 84 -5.99 -8.34 -13.05
N THR A 85 -6.34 -9.61 -13.26
CA THR A 85 -7.51 -9.98 -14.05
C THR A 85 -8.79 -9.91 -13.22
N ILE A 86 -9.94 -9.90 -13.90
CA ILE A 86 -11.25 -9.87 -13.23
C ILE A 86 -11.48 -11.09 -12.33
N ASP A 87 -11.03 -12.27 -12.76
CA ASP A 87 -11.15 -13.50 -11.98
C ASP A 87 -10.30 -13.45 -10.69
N GLU A 88 -9.08 -12.92 -10.77
CA GLU A 88 -8.23 -12.70 -9.60
C GLU A 88 -8.83 -11.67 -8.64
N ALA A 89 -9.46 -10.62 -9.16
CA ALA A 89 -10.16 -9.62 -8.36
C ALA A 89 -11.35 -10.25 -7.60
N PHE A 90 -12.16 -11.08 -8.27
CA PHE A 90 -13.26 -11.81 -7.64
C PHE A 90 -12.80 -12.78 -6.55
N ASP A 91 -11.74 -13.56 -6.79
CA ASP A 91 -11.15 -14.43 -5.77
C ASP A 91 -10.65 -13.61 -4.56
N PHE A 92 -9.99 -12.47 -4.82
CA PHE A 92 -9.53 -11.58 -3.76
C PHE A 92 -10.67 -10.98 -2.94
N TRP A 93 -11.74 -10.49 -3.58
CA TRP A 93 -12.92 -9.99 -2.87
C TRP A 93 -13.61 -11.08 -2.05
N GLY A 94 -13.66 -12.32 -2.56
CA GLY A 94 -14.12 -13.48 -1.80
C GLY A 94 -13.30 -13.71 -0.53
N LYS A 95 -11.97 -13.62 -0.63
CA LYS A 95 -11.05 -13.70 0.50
C LYS A 95 -11.22 -12.54 1.49
N ILE A 96 -11.43 -11.32 0.99
CA ILE A 96 -11.75 -10.16 1.85
C ILE A 96 -13.00 -10.42 2.68
N ARG A 97 -14.09 -10.94 2.08
CA ARG A 97 -15.33 -11.21 2.83
C ARG A 97 -15.12 -12.23 3.95
N ARG A 98 -14.35 -13.30 3.70
CA ARG A 98 -14.00 -14.30 4.72
C ARG A 98 -13.11 -13.72 5.82
N PHE A 99 -12.14 -12.89 5.43
CA PHE A 99 -11.27 -12.18 6.38
C PHE A 99 -12.06 -11.21 7.25
N ALA A 100 -12.92 -10.39 6.64
CA ALA A 100 -13.79 -9.44 7.32
C ALA A 100 -14.68 -10.14 8.35
N PHE A 101 -15.31 -11.27 7.97
CA PHE A 101 -16.14 -12.05 8.88
C PHE A 101 -15.34 -12.57 10.08
N SER A 102 -14.19 -13.22 9.82
CA SER A 102 -13.40 -13.86 10.88
C SER A 102 -12.74 -12.83 11.81
N LEU A 103 -12.27 -11.71 11.28
CA LEU A 103 -11.72 -10.60 12.07
C LEU A 103 -12.81 -9.97 12.96
N SER A 104 -13.97 -9.67 12.37
CA SER A 104 -15.09 -9.08 13.12
C SER A 104 -15.60 -10.04 14.20
N LEU A 105 -15.71 -11.33 13.88
CA LEU A 105 -16.12 -12.37 14.84
C LEU A 105 -15.11 -12.51 15.97
N GLY A 106 -13.81 -12.51 15.67
CA GLY A 106 -12.77 -12.60 16.68
C GLY A 106 -12.77 -11.40 17.64
N ILE A 107 -12.95 -10.18 17.12
CA ILE A 107 -13.10 -8.98 17.94
C ILE A 107 -14.36 -9.06 18.81
N ALA A 108 -15.48 -9.48 18.22
CA ALA A 108 -16.74 -9.65 18.95
C ALA A 108 -16.63 -10.68 20.07
N LEU A 109 -15.95 -11.82 19.83
CA LEU A 109 -15.67 -12.83 20.86
C LEU A 109 -14.81 -12.29 21.99
N CYS A 110 -13.79 -11.47 21.68
CA CYS A 110 -12.96 -10.84 22.71
C CYS A 110 -13.79 -9.88 23.58
N ILE A 111 -14.67 -9.07 22.98
CA ILE A 111 -15.56 -8.16 23.73
C ILE A 111 -16.59 -8.96 24.54
N ALA A 112 -17.23 -9.95 23.94
CA ALA A 112 -18.23 -10.79 24.58
C ALA A 112 -17.63 -11.61 25.73
N SER A 113 -16.33 -11.97 25.67
CA SER A 113 -15.65 -12.69 26.74
C SER A 113 -15.69 -11.95 28.09
N LEU A 114 -15.64 -10.61 28.06
CA LEU A 114 -15.78 -9.78 29.26
C LEU A 114 -17.21 -9.84 29.82
N GLY A 115 -18.21 -9.82 28.93
CA GLY A 115 -19.61 -10.01 29.32
C GLY A 115 -19.86 -11.38 29.96
N ILE A 116 -19.29 -12.44 29.38
CA ILE A 116 -19.37 -13.80 29.92
C ILE A 116 -18.66 -13.87 31.28
N PHE A 117 -17.47 -13.29 31.42
CA PHE A 117 -16.78 -13.21 32.70
C PHE A 117 -17.65 -12.56 33.77
N LEU A 118 -18.22 -11.39 33.48
CA LEU A 118 -19.04 -10.64 34.42
C LEU A 118 -20.32 -11.39 34.79
N PHE A 119 -20.95 -12.08 33.82
CA PHE A 119 -22.09 -12.95 34.10
C PHE A 119 -21.71 -14.06 35.09
N PHE A 120 -20.65 -14.82 34.80
CA PHE A 120 -20.21 -15.92 35.68
C PHE A 120 -19.74 -15.43 37.05
N ALA A 121 -19.04 -14.29 37.12
CA ALA A 121 -18.52 -13.74 38.35
C ALA A 121 -19.61 -13.26 39.32
N ASN A 122 -20.76 -12.81 38.80
CA ASN A 122 -21.89 -12.36 39.62
C ASN A 122 -22.86 -13.50 39.97
N GLU A 123 -23.09 -14.46 39.06
CA GLU A 123 -24.14 -15.47 39.24
C GLU A 123 -23.65 -16.85 39.69
N ILE A 124 -22.39 -17.21 39.41
CA ILE A 124 -21.90 -18.59 39.54
C ILE A 124 -20.61 -18.66 40.36
N ASP A 125 -19.47 -18.33 39.74
CA ASP A 125 -18.15 -18.38 40.33
C ASP A 125 -17.17 -17.57 39.47
N SER A 126 -16.39 -16.70 40.12
CA SER A 126 -15.41 -15.86 39.44
C SER A 126 -14.25 -16.64 38.81
N GLY A 127 -13.84 -17.77 39.40
CA GLY A 127 -12.75 -18.59 38.89
C GLY A 127 -13.13 -19.30 37.60
N LEU A 128 -14.33 -19.88 37.56
CA LEU A 128 -14.88 -20.49 36.36
C LEU A 128 -15.11 -19.44 35.26
N GLY A 129 -15.63 -18.26 35.62
CA GLY A 129 -15.78 -17.14 34.69
C GLY A 129 -14.47 -16.75 34.02
N LEU A 130 -13.37 -16.69 34.78
CA LEU A 130 -12.06 -16.36 34.26
C LEU A 130 -11.55 -17.42 33.25
N LEU A 131 -11.75 -18.71 33.54
CA LEU A 131 -11.38 -19.80 32.64
C LEU A 131 -12.14 -19.72 31.31
N VAL A 132 -13.46 -19.47 31.36
CA VAL A 132 -14.28 -19.34 30.15
C VAL A 132 -13.89 -18.09 29.35
N MET A 133 -13.60 -16.97 30.02
CA MET A 133 -13.12 -15.74 29.38
C MET A 133 -11.88 -16.02 28.53
N PHE A 134 -10.84 -16.62 29.14
CA PHE A 134 -9.59 -16.91 28.41
C PHE A 134 -9.79 -17.88 27.26
N MET A 135 -10.72 -18.85 27.37
CA MET A 135 -11.07 -19.73 26.25
C MET A 135 -11.65 -18.94 25.07
N PHE A 136 -12.60 -18.04 25.31
CA PHE A 136 -13.20 -17.20 24.27
C PHE A 136 -12.20 -16.21 23.67
N VAL A 137 -11.31 -15.62 24.49
CA VAL A 137 -10.22 -14.77 24.00
C VAL A 137 -9.27 -15.58 23.11
N ALA A 138 -8.86 -16.79 23.53
CA ALA A 138 -7.98 -17.64 22.74
C ALA A 138 -8.63 -18.03 21.39
N LEU A 139 -9.93 -18.33 21.37
CA LEU A 139 -10.68 -18.59 20.15
C LEU A 139 -10.76 -17.35 19.24
N GLY A 140 -11.08 -16.18 19.83
CA GLY A 140 -11.17 -14.92 19.09
C GLY A 140 -9.85 -14.52 18.44
N VAL A 141 -8.76 -14.56 19.22
CA VAL A 141 -7.40 -14.29 18.73
C VAL A 141 -6.97 -15.32 17.69
N GLY A 142 -7.30 -16.61 17.89
CA GLY A 142 -7.04 -17.68 16.93
C GLY A 142 -7.66 -17.40 15.56
N PHE A 143 -8.93 -16.99 15.51
CA PHE A 143 -9.60 -16.59 14.26
C PHE A 143 -8.95 -15.36 13.60
N ILE A 144 -8.58 -14.35 14.39
CA ILE A 144 -7.93 -13.12 13.89
C ILE A 144 -6.58 -13.46 13.24
N ILE A 145 -5.72 -14.20 13.93
CA ILE A 145 -4.37 -14.50 13.46
C ILE A 145 -4.41 -15.37 12.21
N THR A 146 -5.15 -16.47 12.23
CA THR A 146 -5.22 -17.41 11.09
C THR A 146 -5.76 -16.74 9.83
N SER A 147 -6.81 -15.91 9.98
CA SER A 147 -7.39 -15.17 8.87
C SER A 147 -6.49 -14.04 8.40
N GLY A 148 -5.83 -13.34 9.32
CA GLY A 148 -4.88 -12.26 9.01
C GLY A 148 -3.67 -12.74 8.22
N LEU A 149 -3.12 -13.91 8.56
CA LEU A 149 -2.00 -14.52 7.82
C LEU A 149 -2.41 -14.90 6.39
N ASN A 150 -3.58 -15.53 6.22
CA ASN A 150 -4.09 -15.90 4.90
C ASN A 150 -4.41 -14.69 4.02
N TYR A 151 -4.98 -13.63 4.62
CA TYR A 151 -5.25 -12.37 3.95
C TYR A 151 -3.95 -11.66 3.53
N SER A 152 -2.96 -11.56 4.43
CA SER A 152 -1.64 -11.00 4.15
C SER A 152 -0.92 -11.74 3.01
N ALA A 153 -0.94 -13.08 3.03
CA ALA A 153 -0.34 -13.89 1.97
C ALA A 153 -1.00 -13.64 0.60
N SER A 154 -2.32 -13.49 0.57
CA SER A 154 -3.06 -13.17 -0.66
C SER A 154 -2.80 -11.74 -1.14
N LYS A 155 -2.73 -10.78 -0.22
CA LYS A 155 -2.38 -9.38 -0.49
C LYS A 155 -0.98 -9.27 -1.11
N ARG A 156 -0.01 -10.04 -0.62
CA ARG A 156 1.37 -10.04 -1.13
C ARG A 156 1.46 -10.55 -2.57
N LYS A 157 0.63 -11.52 -2.98
CA LYS A 157 0.62 -12.05 -4.35
C LYS A 157 0.20 -11.03 -5.40
N LEU A 158 -0.60 -10.05 -5.01
CA LEU A 158 -1.09 -8.99 -5.89
C LEU A 158 -0.20 -7.74 -5.83
N ASN A 159 0.82 -7.72 -4.97
CA ASN A 159 1.64 -6.53 -4.76
C ASN A 159 2.31 -6.06 -6.04
N ASP A 160 2.30 -4.76 -6.28
CA ASP A 160 2.98 -4.09 -7.40
C ASP A 160 2.39 -4.38 -8.79
N ARG A 161 1.23 -5.06 -8.85
CA ARG A 161 0.52 -5.36 -10.09
C ARG A 161 -0.52 -4.27 -10.41
N PRO A 162 -0.63 -3.81 -11.66
CA PRO A 162 -1.64 -2.82 -12.04
C PRO A 162 -3.03 -3.45 -12.12
N PHE A 163 -4.06 -2.61 -12.06
CA PHE A 163 -5.44 -3.06 -12.29
C PHE A 163 -5.83 -2.89 -13.75
N ASP A 164 -6.42 -3.94 -14.32
CA ASP A 164 -7.08 -3.86 -15.61
C ASP A 164 -8.27 -2.87 -15.58
N GLN A 165 -8.60 -2.28 -16.72
CA GLN A 165 -9.69 -1.31 -16.84
C GLN A 165 -11.04 -1.95 -16.49
N GLU A 166 -11.25 -3.21 -16.86
CA GLU A 166 -12.44 -3.99 -16.50
C GLU A 166 -12.57 -4.16 -14.98
N VAL A 167 -11.46 -4.45 -14.28
CA VAL A 167 -11.42 -4.58 -12.81
C VAL A 167 -11.81 -3.27 -12.13
N LYS A 168 -11.31 -2.13 -12.62
CA LYS A 168 -11.64 -0.82 -12.04
C LYS A 168 -13.12 -0.49 -12.19
N GLN A 169 -13.70 -0.78 -13.36
CA GLN A 169 -15.13 -0.55 -13.62
C GLN A 169 -16.00 -1.42 -12.71
N GLU A 170 -15.69 -2.71 -12.62
CA GLU A 170 -16.44 -3.64 -11.77
C GLU A 170 -16.25 -3.33 -10.27
N ALA A 171 -15.06 -2.91 -9.86
CA ALA A 171 -14.79 -2.47 -8.48
C ALA A 171 -15.63 -1.24 -8.10
N ARG A 172 -15.77 -0.26 -9.01
CA ARG A 172 -16.63 0.92 -8.80
C ARG A 172 -18.09 0.54 -8.68
N LYS A 173 -18.56 -0.34 -9.57
CA LYS A 173 -19.93 -0.86 -9.54
C LYS A 173 -20.22 -1.59 -8.22
N GLN A 174 -19.34 -2.49 -7.78
CA GLN A 174 -19.50 -3.17 -6.49
C GLN A 174 -19.42 -2.21 -5.30
N LEU A 175 -18.61 -1.16 -5.37
CA LEU A 175 -18.55 -0.13 -4.33
C LEU A 175 -19.88 0.63 -4.21
N GLU A 176 -20.47 1.02 -5.34
CA GLU A 176 -21.79 1.69 -5.40
C GLU A 176 -22.91 0.77 -4.91
N ASP A 177 -22.94 -0.48 -5.37
CA ASP A 177 -23.94 -1.48 -4.94
C ASP A 177 -23.81 -1.78 -3.43
N TYR A 178 -22.59 -1.83 -2.92
CA TYR A 178 -22.32 -2.09 -1.51
C TYR A 178 -22.58 -0.88 -0.62
N GLU A 179 -22.68 0.34 -1.17
CA GLU A 179 -22.79 1.56 -0.38
C GLU A 179 -24.03 1.57 0.52
N LYS A 180 -25.16 1.05 0.02
CA LYS A 180 -26.40 0.92 0.82
C LYS A 180 -26.20 -0.03 2.00
N SER A 181 -25.60 -1.18 1.75
CA SER A 181 -25.28 -2.18 2.79
C SER A 181 -24.29 -1.64 3.81
N PHE A 182 -23.29 -0.88 3.36
CA PHE A 182 -22.32 -0.20 4.22
C PHE A 182 -22.99 0.81 5.14
N ARG A 183 -23.80 1.73 4.59
CA ARG A 183 -24.52 2.74 5.37
C ARG A 183 -25.45 2.09 6.40
N PHE A 184 -26.23 1.09 5.98
CA PHE A 184 -27.16 0.39 6.87
C PHE A 184 -26.42 -0.35 7.99
N GLY A 185 -25.39 -1.12 7.68
CA GLY A 185 -24.61 -1.85 8.68
C GLY A 185 -23.86 -0.93 9.64
N LEU A 186 -23.34 0.21 9.16
CA LEU A 186 -22.68 1.21 10.00
C LEU A 186 -23.66 1.86 10.98
N VAL A 187 -24.84 2.29 10.50
CA VAL A 187 -25.89 2.87 11.36
C VAL A 187 -26.38 1.85 12.38
N LEU A 188 -26.64 0.61 11.96
CA LEU A 188 -27.08 -0.46 12.86
C LEU A 188 -26.03 -0.77 13.92
N GLY A 189 -24.75 -0.80 13.54
CA GLY A 189 -23.64 -1.06 14.46
C GLY A 189 -23.45 0.07 15.49
N ILE A 190 -23.42 1.33 15.03
CA ILE A 190 -23.32 2.49 15.93
C ILE A 190 -24.53 2.57 16.86
N SER A 191 -25.74 2.34 16.32
CA SER A 191 -26.97 2.34 17.12
C SER A 191 -26.91 1.24 18.19
N ALA A 192 -26.49 0.02 17.85
CA ALA A 192 -26.33 -1.08 18.80
C ALA A 192 -25.31 -0.74 19.91
N CYS A 193 -24.21 -0.06 19.58
CA CYS A 193 -23.25 0.40 20.57
C CYS A 193 -23.84 1.47 21.52
N ILE A 194 -24.59 2.44 21.01
CA ILE A 194 -25.21 3.49 21.83
C ILE A 194 -26.33 2.90 22.71
N LEU A 195 -27.16 2.05 22.12
CA LEU A 195 -28.29 1.37 22.79
C LEU A 195 -27.84 0.23 23.70
N SER A 196 -26.57 -0.17 23.68
CA SER A 196 -26.04 -1.27 24.51
C SER A 196 -26.26 -1.05 26.01
N VAL A 197 -26.26 0.22 26.42
CA VAL A 197 -26.47 0.67 27.80
C VAL A 197 -27.93 0.48 28.25
N THR A 198 -28.88 0.47 27.33
CA THR A 198 -30.32 0.35 27.64
C THR A 198 -30.66 -0.98 28.31
N PRO A 199 -30.24 -2.17 27.81
CA PRO A 199 -30.43 -3.44 28.50
C PRO A 199 -29.96 -3.43 29.95
N PHE A 200 -28.83 -2.77 30.26
CA PHE A 200 -28.30 -2.71 31.62
C PHE A 200 -29.26 -1.97 32.56
N PHE A 201 -29.61 -0.72 32.22
CA PHE A 201 -30.52 0.07 33.04
C PHE A 201 -31.94 -0.52 33.09
N LEU A 202 -32.45 -1.07 31.99
CA LEU A 202 -33.80 -1.64 31.94
C LEU A 202 -33.92 -2.86 32.85
N MET A 203 -32.94 -3.78 32.77
CA MET A 203 -32.97 -5.03 33.53
C MET A 203 -32.77 -4.79 35.03
N GLU A 204 -31.85 -3.89 35.40
CA GLU A 204 -31.57 -3.57 36.80
C GLU A 204 -32.68 -2.72 37.43
N ALA A 205 -33.13 -1.65 36.75
CA ALA A 205 -34.05 -0.68 37.35
C ALA A 205 -35.53 -1.09 37.31
N ILE A 206 -35.95 -1.84 36.29
CA ILE A 206 -37.38 -2.20 36.09
C ILE A 206 -37.65 -3.65 36.46
N LEU A 207 -36.78 -4.57 36.02
CA LEU A 207 -37.02 -6.01 36.12
C LEU A 207 -36.39 -6.66 37.35
N TYR A 208 -35.57 -5.92 38.12
CA TYR A 208 -34.83 -6.42 39.29
C TYR A 208 -34.04 -7.70 38.99
N ILE A 209 -33.55 -7.86 37.76
CA ILE A 209 -32.76 -9.01 37.32
C ILE A 209 -31.30 -8.82 37.80
N PRO A 210 -30.61 -9.90 38.19
CA PRO A 210 -29.24 -9.84 38.66
C PRO A 210 -28.27 -9.10 37.73
N SER A 211 -27.31 -8.40 38.33
CA SER A 211 -26.35 -7.52 37.65
C SER A 211 -25.50 -8.24 36.61
N GLY A 212 -25.23 -9.55 36.79
CA GLY A 212 -24.40 -10.33 35.87
C GLY A 212 -25.01 -10.47 34.48
N LEU A 213 -26.31 -10.78 34.39
CA LEU A 213 -27.00 -10.96 33.10
C LEU A 213 -27.11 -9.63 32.34
N ALA A 214 -27.44 -8.55 33.06
CA ALA A 214 -27.52 -7.20 32.52
C ALA A 214 -26.18 -6.76 31.89
N LEU A 215 -25.07 -7.00 32.59
CA LEU A 215 -23.72 -6.75 32.08
C LEU A 215 -23.37 -7.65 30.88
N GLY A 216 -23.73 -8.92 30.93
CA GLY A 216 -23.55 -9.85 29.81
C GLY A 216 -24.23 -9.37 28.53
N LEU A 217 -25.49 -8.93 28.62
CA LEU A 217 -26.24 -8.38 27.49
C LEU A 217 -25.68 -7.05 26.99
N PHE A 218 -25.21 -6.18 27.89
CA PHE A 218 -24.52 -4.95 27.52
C PHE A 218 -23.31 -5.25 26.61
N PHE A 219 -22.40 -6.12 27.06
CA PHE A 219 -21.22 -6.49 26.27
C PHE A 219 -21.58 -7.26 24.99
N ALA A 220 -22.64 -8.08 25.00
CA ALA A 220 -23.11 -8.75 23.80
C ALA A 220 -23.64 -7.77 22.74
N ALA A 221 -24.37 -6.73 23.15
CA ALA A 221 -24.84 -5.68 22.25
C ALA A 221 -23.67 -4.85 21.68
N VAL A 222 -22.68 -4.52 22.52
CA VAL A 222 -21.43 -3.86 22.05
C VAL A 222 -20.68 -4.75 21.05
N ALA A 223 -20.50 -6.03 21.36
CA ALA A 223 -19.84 -6.98 20.49
C ALA A 223 -20.53 -7.10 19.11
N LEU A 224 -21.86 -7.14 19.11
CA LEU A 224 -22.66 -7.15 17.87
C LEU A 224 -22.50 -5.84 17.09
N GLY A 225 -22.52 -4.70 17.78
CA GLY A 225 -22.33 -3.39 17.15
C GLY A 225 -20.96 -3.26 16.48
N VAL A 226 -19.90 -3.62 17.20
CA VAL A 226 -18.52 -3.62 16.69
C VAL A 226 -18.35 -4.62 15.54
N PHE A 227 -18.97 -5.80 15.63
CA PHE A 227 -18.96 -6.79 14.55
C PHE A 227 -19.46 -6.17 13.24
N PHE A 228 -20.63 -5.52 13.25
CA PHE A 228 -21.19 -4.91 12.04
C PHE A 228 -20.30 -3.79 11.51
N ILE A 229 -19.81 -2.89 12.37
CA ILE A 229 -18.94 -1.77 11.98
C ILE A 229 -17.68 -2.28 11.28
N VAL A 230 -16.98 -3.24 11.88
CA VAL A 230 -15.73 -3.77 11.34
C VAL A 230 -15.98 -4.54 10.04
N TYR A 231 -17.02 -5.39 10.01
CA TYR A 231 -17.34 -6.22 8.86
C TYR A 231 -17.61 -5.38 7.61
N VAL A 232 -18.51 -4.39 7.70
CA VAL A 232 -18.88 -3.57 6.55
C VAL A 232 -17.75 -2.64 6.12
N SER A 233 -16.94 -2.16 7.07
CA SER A 233 -15.82 -1.27 6.78
C SER A 233 -14.73 -1.96 5.98
N ILE A 234 -14.35 -3.19 6.36
CA ILE A 234 -13.30 -3.94 5.64
C ILE A 234 -13.70 -4.23 4.20
N ILE A 235 -14.95 -4.64 3.97
CA ILE A 235 -15.44 -4.95 2.62
C ILE A 235 -15.42 -3.70 1.74
N ARG A 236 -15.92 -2.56 2.25
CA ARG A 236 -15.89 -1.29 1.53
C ARG A 236 -14.46 -0.86 1.18
N THR A 237 -13.54 -0.93 2.13
CA THR A 237 -12.13 -0.59 1.91
C THR A 237 -11.50 -1.52 0.86
N GLY A 238 -11.88 -2.79 0.84
CA GLY A 238 -11.43 -3.75 -0.17
C GLY A 238 -11.82 -3.37 -1.60
N PHE A 239 -13.06 -2.92 -1.81
CA PHE A 239 -13.52 -2.42 -3.11
C PHE A 239 -12.88 -1.08 -3.48
N ALA A 240 -12.88 -0.12 -2.55
CA ALA A 240 -12.31 1.20 -2.78
C ALA A 240 -10.83 1.14 -3.21
N LYS A 241 -10.05 0.23 -2.62
CA LYS A 241 -8.65 0.02 -2.97
C LYS A 241 -8.41 -0.32 -4.44
N MET A 242 -9.32 -1.06 -5.06
CA MET A 242 -9.23 -1.45 -6.48
C MET A 242 -9.93 -0.44 -7.41
N ALA A 243 -10.93 0.28 -6.91
CA ALA A 243 -11.67 1.28 -7.68
C ALA A 243 -10.85 2.56 -7.95
N ASP A 244 -10.04 2.98 -6.97
CA ASP A 244 -9.27 4.23 -7.01
C ASP A 244 -7.78 4.00 -7.26
N GLY A 245 -7.26 2.81 -6.96
CA GLY A 245 -5.85 2.47 -7.14
C GLY A 245 -5.46 2.30 -8.61
N VAL A 246 -4.20 2.60 -8.94
CA VAL A 246 -3.58 2.22 -10.23
C VAL A 246 -2.81 0.91 -10.09
N TYR A 247 -2.06 0.79 -8.99
CA TYR A 247 -1.33 -0.42 -8.61
C TYR A 247 -1.84 -0.94 -7.27
N PHE A 248 -1.81 -2.26 -7.09
CA PHE A 248 -2.14 -2.86 -5.82
C PHE A 248 -0.95 -2.78 -4.85
N ILE A 249 -1.10 -1.95 -3.81
CA ILE A 249 -0.08 -1.72 -2.79
C ILE A 249 -0.36 -2.62 -1.59
N SER A 250 0.47 -3.63 -1.35
CA SER A 250 0.28 -4.54 -0.21
C SER A 250 0.74 -3.93 1.12
N ASN A 251 1.80 -3.13 1.13
CA ASN A 251 2.26 -2.37 2.27
C ASN A 251 2.34 -0.89 1.90
N GLU A 252 1.62 -0.04 2.61
CA GLU A 252 1.59 1.40 2.30
C GLU A 252 2.91 2.09 2.69
N ASP A 253 3.61 1.57 3.71
CA ASP A 253 4.92 2.07 4.15
C ASP A 253 6.05 1.69 3.18
N GLU A 254 5.89 0.57 2.48
CA GLU A 254 6.85 0.01 1.52
C GLU A 254 6.16 -0.36 0.20
N PRO A 255 5.81 0.63 -0.62
CA PRO A 255 5.25 0.36 -1.95
C PRO A 255 6.26 -0.41 -2.81
N GLY A 256 5.73 -1.29 -3.67
CA GLY A 256 6.55 -2.02 -4.64
C GLY A 256 7.27 -1.09 -5.61
N PRO A 257 8.32 -1.55 -6.31
CA PRO A 257 9.12 -0.71 -7.19
C PRO A 257 8.30 0.00 -8.28
N ARG A 258 7.33 -0.67 -8.93
CA ARG A 258 6.48 -0.07 -9.96
C ARG A 258 5.50 0.95 -9.36
N ALA A 259 4.86 0.60 -8.25
CA ALA A 259 3.97 1.50 -7.51
C ALA A 259 4.69 2.73 -6.96
N ALA A 260 5.91 2.56 -6.46
CA ALA A 260 6.75 3.65 -5.97
C ALA A 260 7.18 4.56 -7.11
N GLN A 261 7.53 4.02 -8.28
CA GLN A 261 7.84 4.80 -9.48
C GLN A 261 6.63 5.61 -9.96
N HIS A 262 5.43 5.04 -9.91
CA HIS A 262 4.21 5.78 -10.24
C HIS A 262 3.88 6.91 -9.25
N ILE A 263 4.16 6.72 -7.94
CA ILE A 263 3.88 7.72 -6.90
C ILE A 263 4.94 8.83 -6.85
N TYR A 264 6.21 8.47 -6.98
CA TYR A 264 7.36 9.34 -6.72
C TYR A 264 8.22 9.65 -7.96
N GLY A 265 7.91 9.06 -9.13
CA GLY A 265 8.68 9.25 -10.37
C GLY A 265 10.14 8.83 -10.22
N GLU A 266 11.05 9.62 -10.79
CA GLU A 266 12.51 9.42 -10.68
C GLU A 266 13.03 9.45 -9.24
N SER A 267 12.28 10.08 -8.32
CA SER A 267 12.68 10.16 -6.91
C SER A 267 12.37 8.89 -6.11
N ALA A 268 11.69 7.90 -6.70
CA ALA A 268 11.29 6.66 -6.02
C ALA A 268 12.45 5.93 -5.33
N GLY A 269 13.62 5.84 -6.00
CA GLY A 269 14.81 5.22 -5.41
C GLY A 269 15.33 5.98 -4.19
N LYS A 270 15.31 7.32 -4.23
CA LYS A 270 15.75 8.19 -3.13
C LYS A 270 14.78 8.14 -1.95
N VAL A 271 13.48 8.14 -2.21
CA VAL A 271 12.43 8.04 -1.17
C VAL A 271 12.51 6.68 -0.48
N ARG A 272 12.68 5.60 -1.24
CA ARG A 272 12.83 4.26 -0.68
C ARG A 272 14.07 4.16 0.20
N PHE A 273 15.21 4.66 -0.27
CA PHE A 273 16.44 4.72 0.51
C PHE A 273 16.27 5.56 1.79
N PHE A 274 15.62 6.72 1.68
CA PHE A 274 15.32 7.57 2.83
C PHE A 274 14.49 6.81 3.87
N ASN A 275 13.36 6.20 3.49
CA ASN A 275 12.52 5.45 4.42
C ASN A 275 13.27 4.30 5.10
N THR A 276 14.14 3.57 4.37
CA THR A 276 14.93 2.46 4.94
C THR A 276 15.98 2.94 5.94
N VAL A 277 16.62 4.09 5.69
CA VAL A 277 17.74 4.59 6.53
C VAL A 277 17.26 5.49 7.67
N TYR A 278 16.16 6.21 7.48
CA TYR A 278 15.66 7.23 8.40
C TYR A 278 15.35 6.69 9.81
N TRP A 279 14.60 5.59 9.91
CA TRP A 279 14.23 5.00 11.21
C TRP A 279 15.41 4.41 11.99
N PRO A 280 16.33 3.65 11.38
CA PRO A 280 17.58 3.26 12.03
C PRO A 280 18.39 4.46 12.53
N VAL A 281 18.47 5.56 11.77
CA VAL A 281 19.17 6.78 12.19
C VAL A 281 18.48 7.43 13.39
N ILE A 282 17.15 7.57 13.39
CA ILE A 282 16.40 8.08 14.56
C ILE A 282 16.67 7.21 15.78
N LEU A 283 16.67 5.90 15.61
CA LEU A 283 16.92 4.97 16.71
C LEU A 283 18.34 5.14 17.28
N VAL A 284 19.34 5.33 16.43
CA VAL A 284 20.72 5.65 16.87
C VAL A 284 20.77 6.99 17.61
N VAL A 285 20.10 8.03 17.10
CA VAL A 285 20.01 9.35 17.75
C VAL A 285 19.33 9.23 19.12
N TYR A 286 18.24 8.47 19.21
CA TYR A 286 17.55 8.18 20.46
C TYR A 286 18.47 7.51 21.48
N PHE A 287 19.25 6.50 21.07
CA PHE A 287 20.18 5.83 21.97
C PHE A 287 21.31 6.75 22.41
N LEU A 288 21.96 7.47 21.49
CA LEU A 288 23.02 8.43 21.83
C LEU A 288 22.53 9.50 22.81
N TRP A 289 21.34 10.03 22.58
CA TRP A 289 20.73 11.03 23.47
C TRP A 289 20.37 10.43 24.84
N SER A 290 19.75 9.25 24.86
CA SER A 290 19.33 8.58 26.09
C SER A 290 20.50 8.16 26.97
N PHE A 291 21.59 7.66 26.37
CA PHE A 291 22.80 7.30 27.11
C PHE A 291 23.56 8.53 27.62
N SER A 292 23.60 9.63 26.85
CA SER A 292 24.29 10.86 27.26
C SER A 292 23.57 11.61 28.39
N THR A 293 22.24 11.67 28.35
CA THR A 293 21.43 12.47 29.29
C THR A 293 20.83 11.67 30.45
N GLY A 294 20.90 10.33 30.40
CA GLY A 294 20.27 9.43 31.38
C GLY A 294 18.74 9.55 31.46
N SER A 295 18.11 10.33 30.58
CA SER A 295 16.74 10.82 30.71
C SER A 295 15.73 10.01 29.89
N TRP A 296 15.77 8.69 30.04
CA TRP A 296 14.93 7.72 29.31
C TRP A 296 13.43 8.05 29.34
N ALA A 297 12.95 8.71 30.40
CA ALA A 297 11.55 9.12 30.55
C ALA A 297 11.07 10.14 29.51
N TYR A 298 11.98 10.95 28.94
CA TYR A 298 11.64 12.03 27.98
C TYR A 298 12.20 11.77 26.59
N SER A 299 13.23 10.93 26.45
CA SER A 299 13.90 10.66 25.18
C SER A 299 12.97 10.14 24.08
N TRP A 300 11.87 9.48 24.44
CA TRP A 300 10.92 8.93 23.48
C TRP A 300 10.22 10.00 22.62
N VAL A 301 10.23 11.27 23.05
CA VAL A 301 9.73 12.42 22.27
C VAL A 301 10.45 12.53 20.92
N ILE A 302 11.70 12.04 20.82
CA ILE A 302 12.46 11.98 19.56
C ILE A 302 11.70 11.18 18.49
N PHE A 303 10.96 10.13 18.85
CA PHE A 303 10.16 9.37 17.89
C PHE A 303 8.95 10.15 17.38
N ILE A 304 8.30 10.95 18.23
CA ILE A 304 7.21 11.83 17.80
C ILE A 304 7.74 12.87 16.81
N LEU A 305 8.84 13.55 17.17
CA LEU A 305 9.48 14.53 16.29
C LEU A 305 9.91 13.87 14.97
N GLY A 306 10.49 12.68 15.04
CA GLY A 306 10.86 11.87 13.89
C GLY A 306 9.68 11.57 12.95
N GLY A 307 8.53 11.17 13.47
CA GLY A 307 7.33 10.97 12.66
C GLY A 307 6.91 12.25 11.92
N VAL A 308 6.84 13.37 12.64
CA VAL A 308 6.46 14.68 12.06
C VAL A 308 7.44 15.13 10.98
N PHE A 309 8.75 14.92 11.18
CA PHE A 309 9.77 15.27 10.19
C PHE A 309 9.65 14.43 8.91
N GLN A 310 9.34 13.13 9.03
CA GLN A 310 9.12 12.25 7.88
C GLN A 310 7.91 12.71 7.05
N ASP A 311 6.80 12.98 7.73
CA ASP A 311 5.56 13.44 7.10
C ASP A 311 5.70 14.81 6.44
N PHE A 312 6.60 15.67 6.92
CA PHE A 312 6.89 16.95 6.27
C PHE A 312 7.74 16.80 4.98
N PHE A 313 8.67 15.85 4.96
CA PHE A 313 9.62 15.66 3.85
C PHE A 313 9.07 14.84 2.68
N LEU A 314 8.27 13.80 2.95
CA LEU A 314 7.73 12.91 1.92
C LEU A 314 6.80 13.63 0.90
N PRO A 315 5.92 14.56 1.29
CA PRO A 315 5.06 15.30 0.35
C PRO A 315 5.84 16.26 -0.56
N HIS A 316 6.98 16.79 -0.11
CA HIS A 316 7.82 17.70 -0.92
C HIS A 316 8.45 16.99 -2.12
N GLN A 317 8.59 15.66 -2.08
CA GLN A 317 9.04 14.85 -3.23
C GLN A 317 7.89 14.55 -4.20
N LYS A 318 6.63 14.52 -3.73
CA LYS A 318 5.43 14.26 -4.55
C LYS A 318 5.09 15.43 -5.48
N ASN A 319 5.51 16.64 -5.12
CA ASN A 319 5.19 17.89 -5.84
C ASN A 319 6.28 18.37 -6.81
N LYS A 320 7.39 17.62 -6.98
CA LYS A 320 8.34 17.86 -8.07
C LYS A 320 7.90 17.07 -9.30
N ARG A 321 6.77 17.48 -9.87
CA ARG A 321 6.45 17.28 -11.28
C ARG A 321 6.87 18.53 -12.04
#